data_AF-A0A842P7J2-F1
#
_entry.id   AF-A0A842P7J2-F1
#
_cell.length_a   1.000
_cell.length_b   1.000
_cell.length_c   1.000
_cell.angle_alpha   90.00
_cell.angle_beta   90.00
_cell.angle_gamma   90.00
#
_symmetry.space_group_name_H-M   'P 1'
#
loop_
_entity.id
_entity.type
_entity.pdbx_description
1 polymer ?
#
loop_
_entity_poly.entity_id
_entity_poly.type
_entity_poly.pdbx_seq_one_letter_code
_entity_poly.pdbx_strand_id
1 'polypeptide(L)' 'MVDKYEDPFVRIASMIGGDEYLKVARSLLKAEDATDEEIASSTGLRINMVRK' A
#
# COMPACT_ATOMS: atom_id res chain seq x y z
N MET A 1 -16.01 7.07 9.20
CA MET A 1 -15.46 6.38 10.38
C MET A 1 -14.14 5.77 9.93
N VAL A 2 -13.01 6.31 10.36
CA VAL A 2 -11.71 5.64 10.16
C VAL A 2 -11.70 4.49 11.15
N ASP A 3 -11.64 3.26 10.64
CA ASP A 3 -11.83 2.04 11.41
C ASP A 3 -10.88 1.99 12.61
N LYS A 4 -11.42 1.66 13.78
CA LYS A 4 -10.69 1.67 15.06
C LYS A 4 -9.57 0.61 15.14
N TYR A 5 -9.41 -0.17 14.06
CA TYR A 5 -8.47 -1.27 13.89
C TYR A 5 -7.67 -1.16 12.58
N GLU A 6 -7.52 0.03 12.00
CA GLU A 6 -6.61 0.16 10.86
C GLU A 6 -5.18 -0.15 11.33
N ASP A 7 -4.60 -1.20 10.73
CA ASP A 7 -3.29 -1.74 11.07
C ASP A 7 -2.26 -0.60 11.20
N PRO A 8 -1.45 -0.56 12.27
CA PRO A 8 -0.44 0.48 12.44
C PRO A 8 0.46 0.67 11.21
N PHE A 9 0.77 -0.39 10.47
CA PHE A 9 1.51 -0.34 9.22
C PHE A 9 0.79 0.51 8.17
N VAL A 10 -0.50 0.26 7.94
CA VAL A 10 -1.32 0.98 6.96
C VAL A 10 -1.46 2.45 7.34
N ARG A 11 -1.65 2.73 8.63
CA ARG A 11 -1.74 4.10 9.15
C ARG A 11 -0.43 4.86 8.94
N ILE A 12 0.70 4.27 9.31
CA ILE A 12 2.02 4.90 9.17
C ILE A 12 2.34 5.11 7.68
N ALA A 13 2.06 4.13 6.82
CA ALA A 13 2.24 4.25 5.38
C ALA A 13 1.47 5.46 4.81
N SER A 14 0.19 5.60 5.19
CA SER A 14 -0.63 6.75 4.76
C SER A 14 -0.10 8.09 5.26
N MET A 15 0.46 8.15 6.48
CA MET A 15 1.03 9.37 7.03
C MET A 15 2.30 9.82 6.30
N ILE A 16 3.09 8.88 5.76
CA ILE A 16 4.37 9.19 5.09
C ILE A 16 4.17 9.52 3.61
N GLY A 17 3.35 8.74 2.90
CA GLY A 17 3.23 8.84 1.44
C GLY A 17 1.80 8.90 0.92
N GLY A 18 0.84 9.27 1.77
CA GLY A 18 -0.53 9.54 1.37
C GLY A 18 -1.26 8.32 0.79
N ASP A 19 -2.08 8.57 -0.22
CA ASP A 19 -2.96 7.54 -0.81
C ASP A 19 -2.19 6.45 -1.57
N GLU A 20 -1.02 6.78 -2.15
CA GLU A 20 -0.20 5.81 -2.88
C GLU A 20 0.37 4.76 -1.93
N TYR A 21 0.95 5.21 -0.81
CA TYR A 21 1.51 4.32 0.21
C TYR A 21 0.41 3.54 0.94
N LEU A 22 -0.77 4.16 1.14
CA LEU A 22 -1.95 3.47 1.66
C LEU A 22 -2.36 2.29 0.78
N LYS A 23 -2.40 2.47 -0.54
CA LYS A 23 -2.74 1.40 -1.51
C LYS A 23 -1.71 0.27 -1.53
N VAL A 24 -0.42 0.62 -1.55
CA VAL A 24 0.67 -0.38 -1.51
C VAL A 24 0.62 -1.17 -0.20
N ALA A 25 0.50 -0.50 0.95
CA ALA A 25 0.43 -1.15 2.26
C ALA A 25 -0.76 -2.12 2.37
N ARG A 26 -1.93 -1.73 1.84
CA ARG A 26 -3.10 -2.62 1.80
C ARG A 26 -2.92 -3.82 0.85
N SER A 27 -2.14 -3.68 -0.21
CA SER A 27 -1.80 -4.79 -1.10
C SER A 27 -0.88 -5.78 -0.38
N LEU A 28 0.16 -5.27 0.30
CA LEU A 28 1.13 -6.07 1.05
C LEU A 28 0.52 -6.83 2.23
N LEU A 29 -0.50 -6.26 2.90
CA LEU A 29 -1.25 -6.99 3.94
C LEU A 29 -2.01 -8.21 3.40
N LYS A 30 -2.35 -8.22 2.11
CA LYS A 30 -3.08 -9.35 1.48
C LYS A 30 -2.13 -10.38 0.87
N ALA A 31 -0.98 -9.92 0.39
CA ALA A 31 0.06 -10.73 -0.24
C ALA A 31 1.42 -10.11 0.09
N GLU A 32 2.06 -10.65 1.12
CA GLU A 32 3.33 -10.13 1.66
C GLU A 32 4.50 -10.31 0.67
N ASP A 33 4.40 -11.33 -0.19
CA ASP A 33 5.38 -11.72 -1.20
C ASP A 33 5.07 -11.15 -2.60
N ALA A 34 4.08 -10.27 -2.71
CA ALA A 34 3.70 -9.66 -3.99
C ALA A 34 4.85 -8.86 -4.60
N THR A 35 5.11 -9.06 -5.89
CA THR A 35 6.11 -8.26 -6.61
C THR A 35 5.60 -6.84 -6.86
N ASP A 36 6.51 -5.95 -7.17
CA ASP A 36 6.19 -4.57 -7.53
C ASP A 36 5.37 -4.47 -8.83
N GLU A 37 5.54 -5.39 -9.79
CA GLU A 37 4.64 -5.52 -10.94
C GLU A 37 3.22 -5.90 -10.52
N GLU A 38 3.07 -6.87 -9.62
CA GLU A 38 1.77 -7.35 -9.13
C GLU A 38 1.04 -6.26 -8.33
N ILE A 39 1.76 -5.54 -7.48
CA ILE A 39 1.23 -4.40 -6.72
C ILE A 39 0.85 -3.25 -7.66
N ALA A 40 1.67 -2.92 -8.66
CA ALA A 40 1.35 -1.89 -9.65
C ALA A 40 0.07 -2.24 -10.42
N SER A 41 -0.05 -3.51 -10.83
CA SER A 41 -1.23 -4.03 -11.52
C SER A 41 -2.49 -3.95 -10.67
N SER A 42 -2.42 -4.36 -9.39
CA SER A 42 -3.58 -4.39 -8.49
C SER A 42 -4.02 -3.01 -7.98
N THR A 43 -3.08 -2.07 -7.87
CA THR A 43 -3.33 -0.72 -7.32
C THR A 43 -3.54 0.35 -8.39
N GLY A 44 -3.15 0.07 -9.65
CA GLY A 44 -3.13 1.04 -10.74
C GLY A 44 -2.01 2.08 -10.63
N LEU A 45 -1.07 1.91 -9.71
CA LEU A 45 0.10 2.76 -9.58
C LEU A 45 1.13 2.42 -10.65
N ARG A 46 1.95 3.41 -11.02
CA ARG A 46 3.11 3.15 -11.88
C ARG A 46 4.14 2.35 -11.08
N ILE A 47 4.75 1.33 -11.69
CA ILE A 47 5.72 0.44 -11.05
C ILE A 47 6.89 1.18 -10.38
N ASN A 48 7.36 2.25 -10.99
CA ASN A 48 8.42 3.12 -10.47
C ASN A 48 8.00 3.97 -9.26
N MET A 49 6.70 4.08 -8.97
CA MET A 49 6.20 4.64 -7.71
C MET A 49 6.11 3.57 -6.62
N VAL A 50 5.76 2.34 -6.99
CA VAL A 50 5.75 1.20 -6.05
C VAL A 50 7.17 0.87 -5.54
N ARG A 51 8.19 1.02 -6.38
CA ARG A 51 9.60 0.77 -6.04
C ARG A 51 10.27 1.81 -5.12
N LYS A 52 9.64 2.97 -4.88
CA LYS A 52 10.27 4.12 -4.19
C LYS A 52 10.00 4.12 -2.69
#